data_AF-A0A9Q6LGT3-F1
#
_entry.id   AF-A0A9Q6LGT3-F1
#
_cell.length_a   1.000
_cell.length_b   1.000
_cell.length_c   1.000
_cell.angle_alpha   90.00
_cell.angle_beta   90.00
_cell.angle_gamma   90.00
#
_symmetry.space_group_name_H-M   'P 1'
#
loop_
_entity.id
_entity.type
_entity.pdbx_description
1 polymer ?
#
loop_
_entity_poly.entity_id
_entity_poly.type
_entity_poly.pdbx_seq_one_letter_code
_entity_poly.pdbx_strand_id
1 'polypeptide(L)'
;MVECADSRHATLCDADSRGFIVVAFCSAILHHWMCKIPTEVATLTLITNDLETDGDGLYKIYQKRWKIEEYHKSIKQNASLAKSPTKTVRSQCNHIFASIVAFCKLETLSVKAQLNHFALKYKLLVRSNQIAFEELRRLKCL
;
A
#
# COMPACT_ATOMS: atom_id res chain seq x y z
N MET A 1 -0.88 45.70 -1.59
CA MET A 1 -1.10 44.65 -0.58
C MET A 1 -1.93 43.56 -1.24
N VAL A 2 -1.26 42.58 -1.84
CA VAL A 2 -1.88 41.38 -2.43
C VAL A 2 -1.10 40.22 -1.84
N GLU A 3 -1.71 39.53 -0.89
CA GLU A 3 -1.20 38.28 -0.33
C GLU A 3 -1.27 37.19 -1.42
N CYS A 4 -0.11 36.81 -1.96
CA CYS A 4 0.02 35.53 -2.65
C CYS A 4 0.11 34.45 -1.57
N ALA A 5 -0.96 33.66 -1.43
CA ALA A 5 -0.98 32.45 -0.61
C ALA A 5 0.03 31.43 -1.17
N ASP A 6 1.20 31.37 -0.53
CA ASP A 6 2.25 30.42 -0.84
C ASP A 6 1.83 29.02 -0.33
N SER A 7 1.43 28.16 -1.25
CA SER A 7 0.94 26.79 -0.96
C SER A 7 2.12 25.85 -0.68
N ARG A 8 2.90 26.15 0.36
CA ARG A 8 4.05 25.34 0.81
C ARG A 8 3.57 24.10 1.54
N HIS A 9 3.62 22.96 0.87
CA HIS A 9 3.32 21.66 1.48
C HIS A 9 4.59 21.08 2.11
N ALA A 10 4.69 21.14 3.44
CA ALA A 10 5.73 20.48 4.22
C ALA A 10 5.26 19.06 4.60
N THR A 11 6.03 18.03 4.25
CA THR A 11 5.77 16.66 4.71
C THR A 11 6.82 16.31 5.77
N LEU A 12 6.37 16.02 6.99
CA LEU A 12 7.23 15.59 8.08
C LEU A 12 7.64 14.13 7.85
N CYS A 13 8.93 13.84 7.85
CA CYS A 13 9.46 12.48 7.77
C CYS A 13 10.21 12.17 9.07
N ASP A 14 9.51 11.59 10.05
CA ASP A 14 10.18 11.05 11.25
C ASP A 14 10.81 9.70 10.93
N ALA A 15 12.10 9.57 11.27
CA ALA A 15 12.89 8.36 11.12
C ALA A 15 12.66 7.34 12.24
N ASP A 16 11.94 7.69 13.31
CA ASP A 16 11.73 6.79 14.43
C ASP A 16 10.59 5.81 14.13
N SER A 17 10.91 4.52 14.13
CA SER A 17 10.03 3.40 13.82
C SER A 17 8.94 3.15 14.87
N ARG A 18 8.55 4.18 15.64
CA ARG A 18 7.62 4.10 16.78
C ARG A 18 6.28 4.81 16.55
N GLY A 19 6.02 5.26 15.32
CA GLY A 19 4.81 6.02 14.96
C GLY A 19 3.89 5.34 13.95
N PHE A 20 3.77 4.00 13.93
CA PHE A 20 2.91 3.27 12.99
C PHE A 20 1.39 3.50 13.17
N ILE A 21 0.97 4.44 14.02
CA ILE A 21 -0.44 4.75 14.30
C ILE A 21 -0.60 6.28 14.28
N VAL A 22 -1.54 6.74 13.44
CA VAL A 22 -1.99 8.13 13.21
C VAL A 22 -1.21 8.97 12.19
N VAL A 23 -1.28 8.58 10.91
CA VAL A 23 -1.71 9.54 9.87
C VAL A 23 -2.56 8.77 8.85
N ALA A 24 -3.81 8.47 9.22
CA ALA A 24 -4.83 8.07 8.27
C ALA A 24 -5.27 9.29 7.46
N PHE A 25 -4.38 9.84 6.62
CA PHE A 25 -4.83 10.68 5.53
C PHE A 25 -5.37 9.78 4.43
N CYS A 26 -6.65 9.95 4.16
CA CYS A 26 -7.42 9.24 3.16
C CYS A 26 -6.61 9.18 1.84
N SER A 27 -6.19 7.99 1.40
CA SER A 27 -5.42 7.78 0.16
C SER A 27 -6.11 8.37 -1.09
N ALA A 28 -7.42 8.67 -1.00
CA ALA A 28 -8.18 9.37 -2.03
C ALA A 28 -7.80 10.85 -2.18
N ILE A 29 -7.43 11.53 -1.08
CA ILE A 29 -6.99 12.93 -1.12
C ILE A 29 -5.57 12.98 -1.70
N LEU A 30 -4.66 12.09 -1.29
CA LEU A 30 -3.29 12.09 -1.85
C LEU A 30 -3.26 11.76 -3.35
N HIS A 31 -4.06 10.80 -3.82
CA HIS A 31 -4.05 10.40 -5.24
C HIS A 31 -4.76 11.42 -6.15
N HIS A 32 -5.77 12.15 -5.64
CA HIS A 32 -6.38 13.27 -6.38
C HIS A 32 -5.44 14.49 -6.44
N TRP A 33 -4.66 14.73 -5.38
CA TRP A 33 -3.80 15.91 -5.26
C TRP A 33 -2.42 15.74 -5.89
N MET A 34 -1.82 14.55 -5.84
CA MET A 34 -0.55 14.27 -6.55
C MET A 34 -0.71 14.27 -8.08
N CYS A 35 -1.89 13.91 -8.60
CA CYS A 35 -2.18 13.93 -10.04
C CYS A 35 -2.49 15.34 -10.59
N LYS A 36 -2.59 16.34 -9.70
CA LYS A 36 -2.90 17.74 -10.04
C LYS A 36 -1.71 18.68 -9.97
N ILE A 37 -0.52 18.17 -9.67
CA ILE A 37 0.69 18.98 -9.71
C ILE A 37 1.10 19.09 -11.19
N PRO A 38 1.00 20.28 -11.82
CA PRO A 38 1.49 20.45 -13.19
C PRO A 38 2.99 20.15 -13.23
N THR A 39 3.39 19.34 -14.19
CA THR A 39 4.75 18.80 -14.41
C THR A 39 5.78 19.84 -14.85
N GLU A 40 5.65 21.10 -14.44
CA GLU A 40 6.55 22.16 -14.91
C GLU A 40 7.62 22.49 -13.86
N VAL A 41 7.31 22.75 -12.58
CA VAL A 41 8.31 22.69 -11.48
C VAL A 41 7.57 22.55 -10.14
N ALA A 42 7.57 21.35 -9.56
CA ALA A 42 7.07 21.12 -8.21
C ALA A 42 8.25 21.05 -7.24
N THR A 43 8.45 22.10 -6.43
CA THR A 43 9.51 22.12 -5.43
C THR A 43 9.14 21.19 -4.27
N LEU A 44 9.91 20.11 -4.09
CA LEU A 44 9.77 19.21 -2.94
C LEU A 44 10.57 19.77 -1.76
N THR A 45 9.87 20.21 -0.71
CA THR A 45 10.49 20.64 0.55
C THR A 45 10.38 19.53 1.60
N LEU A 46 11.52 18.98 2.01
CA LEU A 46 11.60 17.98 3.09
C LEU A 46 12.08 18.65 4.37
N ILE A 47 11.39 18.41 5.48
CA ILE A 47 11.75 18.93 6.80
C ILE A 47 12.02 17.72 7.71
N THR A 48 13.15 17.75 8.40
CA THR A 48 13.57 16.71 9.33
C THR A 48 14.05 17.34 10.64
N ASN A 49 13.82 16.62 11.74
CA ASN A 49 14.38 16.96 13.06
C ASN A 49 15.79 16.39 13.24
N ASP A 50 16.23 15.52 12.33
CA ASP A 50 17.56 14.94 12.33
C ASP A 50 18.56 15.89 11.67
N LEU A 51 19.48 16.43 12.49
CA LEU A 51 20.52 17.38 12.07
C LEU A 51 21.78 16.69 11.53
N GLU A 52 21.91 15.37 11.71
CA GLU A 52 23.10 14.61 11.31
C GLU A 52 22.94 13.95 9.93
N THR A 53 21.69 13.76 9.48
CA THR A 53 21.39 13.14 8.18
C THR A 53 21.63 14.11 7.01
N ASP A 54 22.35 13.64 5.99
CA ASP A 54 22.59 14.38 4.74
C ASP A 54 21.34 14.45 3.85
N GLY A 55 21.37 15.33 2.84
CA GLY A 55 20.25 15.48 1.90
C GLY A 55 19.89 14.18 1.17
N ASP A 56 20.89 13.38 0.80
CA ASP A 56 20.70 12.10 0.13
C ASP A 56 20.09 11.04 1.07
N GLY A 57 20.52 11.01 2.34
CA GLY A 57 19.94 10.16 3.38
C GLY A 57 18.48 10.52 3.66
N LEU A 58 18.18 11.81 3.76
CA LEU A 58 16.81 12.30 3.94
C LEU A 58 15.91 11.90 2.76
N TYR A 59 16.42 12.04 1.53
CA TYR A 59 15.70 11.62 0.33
C TYR A 59 15.45 10.10 0.29
N LYS A 60 16.45 9.29 0.68
CA LYS A 60 16.29 7.83 0.81
C LYS A 60 15.23 7.44 1.84
N ILE A 61 15.14 8.16 2.95
CA ILE A 61 14.08 7.95 3.96
C ILE A 61 12.72 8.32 3.37
N TYR A 62 12.62 9.48 2.70
CA TYR A 62 11.39 9.92 2.04
C TYR A 62 10.86 8.89 1.04
N GLN A 63 11.74 8.29 0.23
CA GLN A 63 11.36 7.25 -0.73
C GLN A 63 10.72 6.01 -0.06
N LYS A 64 11.10 5.66 1.18
CA LYS A 64 10.50 4.55 1.91
C LYS A 64 9.03 4.78 2.25
N ARG A 65 8.55 6.03 2.27
CA ARG A 65 7.14 6.38 2.52
C ARG A 65 6.19 5.67 1.57
N TRP A 66 6.58 5.45 0.31
CA TRP A 66 5.74 4.78 -0.69
C TRP A 66 5.30 3.37 -0.29
N LYS A 67 6.08 2.70 0.59
CA LYS A 67 5.74 1.38 1.12
C LYS A 67 4.39 1.33 1.83
N ILE A 68 3.92 2.44 2.41
CA ILE A 68 2.59 2.49 3.03
C ILE A 68 1.45 2.41 1.99
N GLU A 69 1.64 2.99 0.82
CA GLU A 69 0.66 2.93 -0.26
C GLU A 69 0.63 1.53 -0.90
N GLU A 70 1.80 0.89 -1.05
CA GLU A 70 1.90 -0.51 -1.45
C GLU A 70 1.14 -1.43 -0.47
N TYR A 71 1.31 -1.21 0.84
CA TYR A 71 0.57 -1.91 1.89
C TYR A 71 -0.94 -1.71 1.75
N HIS A 72 -1.42 -0.46 1.69
CA HIS A 72 -2.84 -0.15 1.56
C HIS A 72 -3.46 -0.75 0.29
N LYS A 73 -2.72 -0.74 -0.82
CA LYS A 73 -3.17 -1.36 -2.08
C LYS A 73 -3.30 -2.87 -1.91
N SER A 74 -2.31 -3.51 -1.31
CA SER A 74 -2.30 -4.97 -1.16
C SER A 74 -3.35 -5.47 -0.18
N ILE A 75 -3.50 -4.86 1.00
CA ILE A 75 -4.48 -5.33 1.99
C ILE A 75 -5.93 -5.19 1.50
N LYS A 76 -6.23 -4.17 0.68
CA LYS A 76 -7.54 -4.01 0.04
C LYS A 76 -7.78 -5.03 -1.08
N GLN A 77 -6.79 -5.27 -1.94
CA GLN A 77 -6.96 -6.10 -3.15
C GLN A 77 -6.71 -7.59 -2.95
N ASN A 78 -5.84 -7.95 -2.00
CA ASN A 78 -5.38 -9.32 -1.78
C ASN A 78 -5.85 -9.91 -0.44
N ALA A 79 -6.10 -9.08 0.57
CA ALA A 79 -6.62 -9.54 1.87
C ALA A 79 -8.10 -9.15 2.12
N SER A 80 -8.79 -8.60 1.12
CA SER A 80 -10.24 -8.33 1.16
C SER A 80 -10.70 -7.43 2.33
N LEU A 81 -9.84 -6.54 2.84
CA LEU A 81 -10.15 -5.66 3.97
C LEU A 81 -11.46 -4.88 3.79
N ALA A 82 -11.68 -4.33 2.59
CA ALA A 82 -12.84 -3.49 2.29
C ALA A 82 -14.07 -4.26 1.78
N LYS A 83 -14.04 -5.60 1.78
CA LYS A 83 -15.09 -6.45 1.17
C LYS A 83 -15.97 -7.18 2.20
N SER A 84 -15.84 -6.87 3.48
CA SER A 84 -16.64 -7.53 4.51
C SER A 84 -18.09 -7.03 4.55
N PRO A 85 -19.10 -7.92 4.52
CA PRO A 85 -20.50 -7.55 4.68
C PRO A 85 -20.93 -7.36 6.14
N THR A 86 -20.01 -7.45 7.10
CA THR A 86 -20.33 -7.44 8.54
C THR A 86 -20.98 -6.13 9.02
N LYS A 87 -21.80 -6.21 10.08
CA LYS A 87 -22.60 -5.06 10.57
C LYS A 87 -22.36 -4.71 12.04
N THR A 88 -21.67 -5.55 12.79
CA THR A 88 -21.39 -5.31 14.22
C THR A 88 -19.92 -4.95 14.42
N VAL A 89 -19.63 -4.11 15.41
CA VAL A 89 -18.26 -3.67 15.72
C VAL A 89 -17.33 -4.87 15.93
N ARG A 90 -17.75 -5.87 16.72
CA ARG A 90 -16.96 -7.09 16.97
C ARG A 90 -16.58 -7.83 15.69
N SER A 91 -17.55 -8.04 14.79
CA SER A 91 -17.29 -8.78 13.55
C SER A 91 -16.45 -7.98 12.55
N GLN A 92 -16.58 -6.65 12.55
CA GLN A 92 -15.72 -5.76 11.79
C GLN A 92 -14.27 -5.78 12.31
N CYS A 93 -14.06 -5.66 13.62
CA CYS A 93 -12.73 -5.74 14.22
C CYS A 93 -12.04 -7.09 13.92
N ASN A 94 -12.79 -8.19 14.03
CA ASN A 94 -12.25 -9.52 13.72
C ASN A 94 -11.85 -9.64 12.23
N HIS A 95 -12.64 -9.08 11.31
CA HIS A 95 -12.30 -9.08 9.89
C HIS A 95 -11.05 -8.25 9.59
N ILE A 96 -10.93 -7.07 10.21
CA ILE A 96 -9.74 -6.21 10.09
C ILE A 96 -8.51 -6.97 10.59
N PHE A 97 -8.59 -7.59 11.78
CA PHE A 97 -7.50 -8.38 12.35
C PHE A 97 -7.11 -9.55 11.42
N ALA A 98 -8.09 -10.33 10.95
CA ALA A 98 -7.83 -11.44 10.04
C ALA A 98 -7.20 -10.98 8.73
N SER A 99 -7.63 -9.83 8.19
CA SER A 99 -7.06 -9.24 6.97
C SER A 99 -5.59 -8.84 7.15
N ILE A 100 -5.24 -8.27 8.31
CA ILE A 100 -3.84 -7.93 8.65
C ILE A 100 -2.99 -9.19 8.77
N VAL A 101 -3.47 -10.21 9.49
CA VAL A 101 -2.77 -11.50 9.61
C VAL A 101 -2.57 -12.17 8.25
N ALA A 102 -3.58 -12.14 7.38
CA ALA A 102 -3.48 -12.66 6.02
C ALA A 102 -2.44 -11.91 5.19
N PHE A 103 -2.38 -10.58 5.33
CA PHE A 103 -1.34 -9.76 4.70
C PHE A 103 0.06 -10.14 5.18
N CYS A 104 0.31 -10.30 6.49
CA CYS A 104 1.62 -10.71 7.00
C CYS A 104 2.08 -12.07 6.44
N LYS A 105 1.14 -13.02 6.31
CA LYS A 105 1.41 -14.31 5.67
C LYS A 105 1.73 -14.16 4.18
N LEU A 106 0.98 -13.31 3.48
CA LEU A 106 1.22 -13.00 2.07
C LEU A 106 2.59 -12.36 1.84
N GLU A 107 3.01 -11.45 2.72
CA GLU A 107 4.36 -10.84 2.68
C GLU A 107 5.46 -11.87 2.92
N THR A 108 5.26 -12.75 3.91
CA THR A 108 6.22 -13.83 4.16
C THR A 108 6.39 -14.71 2.92
N LEU A 109 5.28 -15.01 2.23
CA LEU A 109 5.31 -15.80 1.00
C LEU A 109 5.93 -15.03 -0.18
N SER A 110 5.63 -13.74 -0.29
CA SER A 110 6.21 -12.80 -1.27
C SER A 110 7.74 -12.78 -1.19
N VAL A 111 8.27 -12.61 0.02
CA VAL A 111 9.72 -12.62 0.29
C VAL A 111 10.33 -13.99 -0.02
N LYS A 112 9.70 -15.09 0.39
CA LYS A 112 10.19 -16.44 0.08
C LYS A 112 10.18 -16.77 -1.41
N ALA A 113 9.16 -16.31 -2.13
CA ALA A 113 9.01 -16.56 -3.55
C ALA A 113 9.77 -15.57 -4.43
N GLN A 114 10.29 -14.47 -3.86
CA GLN A 114 10.87 -13.33 -4.58
C GLN A 114 9.92 -12.80 -5.67
N LEU A 115 8.62 -12.74 -5.35
CA LEU A 115 7.56 -12.28 -6.26
C LEU A 115 6.70 -11.24 -5.57
N ASN A 116 6.31 -10.18 -6.28
CA ASN A 116 5.32 -9.24 -5.76
C ASN A 116 3.95 -9.92 -5.56
N HIS A 117 3.08 -9.34 -4.71
CA HIS A 117 1.79 -9.96 -4.36
C HIS A 117 0.88 -10.24 -5.56
N PHE A 118 0.89 -9.37 -6.58
CA PHE A 118 0.08 -9.53 -7.78
C PHE A 118 0.59 -10.69 -8.64
N ALA A 119 1.91 -10.80 -8.81
CA ALA A 119 2.55 -11.90 -9.53
C ALA A 119 2.31 -13.24 -8.82
N LEU A 120 2.38 -13.25 -7.49
CA LEU A 120 2.08 -14.44 -6.69
C LEU A 120 0.62 -14.88 -6.87
N LYS A 121 -0.33 -13.94 -6.76
CA LYS A 121 -1.75 -14.20 -7.00
C LYS A 121 -2.01 -14.72 -8.42
N TYR A 122 -1.40 -14.10 -9.42
CA TYR A 122 -1.54 -14.50 -10.82
C TYR A 122 -0.97 -15.90 -11.07
N LYS A 123 0.21 -16.21 -10.53
CA LYS A 123 0.85 -17.52 -10.63
C LYS A 123 -0.05 -18.64 -10.08
N LEU A 124 -0.65 -18.42 -8.91
CA LEU A 124 -1.60 -19.37 -8.32
C LEU A 124 -2.87 -19.51 -9.18
N LEU A 125 -3.43 -18.40 -9.65
CA LEU A 125 -4.65 -18.40 -10.45
C LEU A 125 -4.47 -19.14 -11.79
N VAL A 126 -3.36 -18.90 -12.49
CA VAL A 126 -3.03 -19.60 -13.74
C VAL A 126 -2.91 -21.10 -13.48
N ARG A 127 -2.21 -21.50 -12.41
CA ARG A 127 -2.04 -22.92 -12.10
C ARG A 127 -3.36 -23.60 -11.76
N SER A 128 -4.21 -22.95 -10.95
CA SER A 128 -5.55 -23.47 -10.62
C SER A 128 -6.42 -23.62 -11.87
N ASN A 129 -6.40 -22.65 -12.79
CA ASN A 129 -7.18 -22.70 -14.02
C ASN A 129 -6.71 -23.81 -14.97
N GLN A 130 -5.39 -24.05 -15.06
CA GLN A 130 -4.86 -25.18 -15.85
C GLN A 130 -5.39 -26.52 -15.34
N ILE A 131 -5.31 -26.74 -14.02
CA ILE A 131 -5.80 -27.98 -13.38
C ILE A 131 -7.31 -28.11 -13.58
N ALA A 132 -8.08 -27.05 -13.36
CA ALA A 132 -9.53 -27.07 -13.56
C ALA A 132 -9.91 -27.37 -15.02
N PHE A 133 -9.14 -26.86 -15.98
CA PHE A 133 -9.35 -27.14 -17.41
C PHE A 133 -9.01 -28.58 -17.78
N GLU A 134 -7.96 -29.15 -17.21
CA GLU A 134 -7.62 -30.57 -17.37
C GLU A 134 -8.75 -31.48 -16.87
N GLU A 135 -9.33 -31.19 -15.69
CA GLU A 135 -10.48 -31.94 -15.18
C GLU A 135 -11.71 -31.81 -16.08
N LEU A 136 -12.01 -30.60 -16.56
CA LEU A 136 -13.10 -30.38 -17.50
C LEU A 136 -12.94 -31.21 -18.78
N ARG A 137 -11.71 -31.33 -19.30
CA ARG A 137 -11.43 -32.14 -20.49
C ARG A 137 -11.68 -33.63 -20.23
N ARG A 138 -11.34 -34.13 -19.04
CA ARG A 138 -11.62 -35.53 -18.66
C ARG A 138 -13.12 -35.81 -18.62
N LEU A 139 -13.90 -34.91 -18.02
CA LEU A 139 -15.36 -35.06 -17.93
C LEU A 139 -16.05 -35.02 -19.30
N LYS A 140 -15.52 -34.26 -20.26
CA LYS A 140 -16.04 -34.18 -21.64
C LYS A 140 -15.60 -35.35 -22.54
N CYS A 141 -14.64 -36.15 -22.10
CA CYS A 141 -14.14 -37.30 -22.86
C CYS A 141 -14.83 -38.62 -22.47
N LEU A 142 -15.81 -38.56 -21.56
CA LEU A 142 -16.85 -39.57 -21.32
C LEU A 142 -18.05 -39.30 -22.22
#